data_AF-A0A0Q0VB53-F1
#
_entry.id   AF-A0A0Q0VB53-F1
#
_cell.length_a   1.000
_cell.length_b   1.000
_cell.length_c   1.000
_cell.angle_alpha   90.00
_cell.angle_beta   90.00
_cell.angle_gamma   90.00
#
_symmetry.space_group_name_H-M   'P 1'
#
loop_
_entity.id
_entity.type
_entity.pdbx_description
1 polymer ?
#
loop_
_entity_poly.entity_id
_entity_poly.type
_entity_poly.pdbx_seq_one_letter_code
_entity_poly.pdbx_strand_id
1 'polypeptide(L)'
;MTDISELARRIHERGAKRVALQFPEGLKRRAPAFAMALRNEGFQVLVSGDPCYGACDPALRLLEYADVLVHFGHSEMISHPDIIFEPLFMDFDPNILEKALPLLRERKIGVVTTVQHVHMGEKIRDYLESRGIEAVFQEGGSRVRYPGQVLGCSFSAARIPGISEVLYVGTGVFHPLGVQLATGARVIALDPYTGDAREVDAGRFLRIRHALIEKAMKAKNYGIIVSLKQGQNRYGLARRLESLSDMGFLVMTEEVDPDELLNLGFSCYVNTACPRLAYDDQSRFPVPVITPTEYEIICGVRSWDDYQIDEID
;
A
#
# COMPACT_ATOMS: atom_id res chain seq x y z
N MET A 1 -20.43 4.03 7.38
CA MET A 1 -20.78 4.35 5.97
C MET A 1 -20.58 5.85 5.79
N THR A 2 -20.02 6.32 4.68
CA THR A 2 -19.82 7.77 4.45
C THR A 2 -21.14 8.52 4.56
N ASP A 3 -21.18 9.53 5.43
CA ASP A 3 -22.31 10.43 5.58
C ASP A 3 -22.32 11.44 4.43
N ILE A 4 -23.31 11.31 3.54
CA ILE A 4 -23.41 12.18 2.36
C ILE A 4 -23.66 13.63 2.75
N SER A 5 -24.46 13.87 3.78
CA SER A 5 -24.81 15.23 4.21
C SER A 5 -23.57 15.97 4.72
N GLU A 6 -22.76 15.27 5.51
CA GLU A 6 -21.49 15.81 6.02
C GLU A 6 -20.46 16.01 4.89
N LEU A 7 -20.36 15.07 3.95
CA LEU A 7 -19.52 15.24 2.77
C LEU A 7 -19.97 16.44 1.92
N ALA A 8 -21.28 16.57 1.68
CA ALA A 8 -21.85 17.69 0.92
C ALA A 8 -21.58 19.03 1.61
N ARG A 9 -21.69 19.11 2.95
CA ARG A 9 -21.34 20.31 3.72
C ARG A 9 -19.88 20.70 3.50
N ARG A 10 -18.94 19.75 3.63
CA ARG A 10 -17.50 19.98 3.41
C ARG A 10 -17.19 20.43 1.98
N ILE A 11 -17.92 19.95 0.99
CA ILE A 11 -17.79 20.39 -0.40
C ILE A 11 -18.33 21.83 -0.57
N HIS A 12 -19.50 22.15 0.00
CA HIS A 12 -20.08 23.50 -0.03
C HIS A 12 -19.18 24.54 0.64
N GLU A 13 -18.54 24.21 1.76
CA GLU A 13 -17.61 25.08 2.47
C GLU A 13 -16.39 25.48 1.63
N ARG A 14 -16.04 24.67 0.62
CA ARG A 14 -14.99 24.96 -0.36
C ARG A 14 -15.49 25.78 -1.55
N GLY A 15 -16.78 26.15 -1.59
CA GLY A 15 -17.39 26.88 -2.70
C GLY A 15 -17.45 26.08 -4.01
N ALA A 16 -17.28 24.76 -3.95
CA ALA A 16 -17.24 23.88 -5.11
C ALA A 16 -18.64 23.67 -5.71
N LYS A 17 -18.72 23.64 -7.05
CA LYS A 17 -19.93 23.32 -7.81
C LYS A 17 -19.80 22.02 -8.59
N ARG A 18 -18.57 21.66 -8.96
CA ARG A 18 -18.20 20.49 -9.75
C ARG A 18 -17.34 19.58 -8.91
N VAL A 19 -17.75 18.33 -8.76
CA VAL A 19 -17.13 17.35 -7.87
C VAL A 19 -16.71 16.14 -8.68
N ALA A 20 -15.42 15.81 -8.65
CA ALA A 20 -14.92 14.53 -9.16
C ALA A 20 -14.93 13.48 -8.05
N LEU A 21 -15.34 12.25 -8.37
CA LEU A 21 -15.32 11.12 -7.45
C LEU A 21 -14.33 10.06 -7.93
N GLN A 22 -13.46 9.58 -7.05
CA GLN A 22 -12.56 8.47 -7.33
C GLN A 22 -12.70 7.38 -6.28
N PHE A 23 -12.89 6.15 -6.74
CA PHE A 23 -13.13 4.99 -5.88
C PHE A 23 -12.11 3.89 -6.16
N PRO A 24 -11.60 3.19 -5.13
CA PRO A 24 -10.91 1.92 -5.33
C PRO A 24 -11.85 0.87 -5.90
N GLU A 25 -11.29 -0.17 -6.51
CA GLU A 25 -12.04 -1.24 -7.19
C GLU A 25 -13.18 -1.83 -6.33
N GLY A 26 -12.91 -2.10 -5.04
CA GLY A 26 -13.91 -2.63 -4.11
C GLY A 26 -15.11 -1.70 -3.84
N LEU A 27 -15.00 -0.41 -4.17
CA LEU A 27 -16.05 0.59 -3.96
C LEU A 27 -16.64 1.15 -5.26
N LYS A 28 -16.05 0.87 -6.44
CA LYS A 28 -16.51 1.42 -7.73
C LYS A 28 -17.98 1.16 -8.04
N ARG A 29 -18.53 0.01 -7.65
CA ARG A 29 -19.97 -0.31 -7.82
C ARG A 29 -20.90 0.65 -7.09
N ARG A 30 -20.41 1.38 -6.08
CA ARG A 30 -21.18 2.40 -5.35
C ARG A 30 -21.16 3.77 -6.03
N ALA A 31 -20.31 3.98 -7.03
CA ALA A 31 -20.14 5.27 -7.68
C ALA A 31 -21.44 5.88 -8.21
N PRO A 32 -22.36 5.13 -8.87
CA PRO A 32 -23.63 5.71 -9.33
C PRO A 32 -24.50 6.23 -8.18
N ALA A 33 -24.52 5.54 -7.04
CA ALA A 33 -25.32 5.95 -5.88
C ALA A 33 -24.77 7.23 -5.23
N PHE A 34 -23.45 7.32 -5.04
CA PHE A 34 -22.80 8.54 -4.54
C PHE A 34 -22.97 9.71 -5.50
N ALA A 35 -22.83 9.47 -6.81
CA ALA A 35 -23.01 10.51 -7.81
C ALA A 35 -24.44 11.04 -7.82
N MET A 36 -25.46 10.17 -7.72
CA MET A 36 -26.85 10.60 -7.61
C MET A 36 -27.09 11.40 -6.33
N ALA A 37 -26.57 10.94 -5.20
CA ALA A 37 -26.76 11.61 -3.91
C ALA A 37 -26.16 13.03 -3.92
N LEU A 38 -24.92 13.20 -4.41
CA LEU A 38 -24.31 14.53 -4.53
C LEU A 38 -24.97 15.41 -5.60
N ARG A 39 -25.54 14.83 -6.67
CA ARG A 39 -26.35 15.60 -7.61
C ARG A 39 -27.63 16.15 -6.98
N ASN A 40 -28.26 15.40 -6.08
CA ASN A 40 -29.44 15.87 -5.34
C ASN A 40 -29.09 17.02 -4.38
N GLU A 41 -27.84 17.09 -3.91
CA GLU A 41 -27.29 18.21 -3.15
C GLU A 41 -26.89 19.42 -4.03
N GLY A 42 -27.14 19.36 -5.34
CA GLY A 42 -26.93 20.48 -6.27
C GLY A 42 -25.57 20.52 -6.98
N PHE A 43 -24.73 19.49 -6.82
CA PHE A 43 -23.44 19.43 -7.49
C PHE A 43 -23.52 18.87 -8.92
N GLN A 44 -22.66 19.37 -9.81
CA GLN A 44 -22.30 18.64 -11.02
C GLN A 44 -21.26 17.59 -10.65
N VAL A 45 -21.49 16.33 -11.00
CA VAL A 45 -20.62 15.22 -10.57
C VAL A 45 -19.94 14.56 -11.77
N LEU A 46 -18.62 14.38 -11.65
CA LEU A 46 -17.78 13.57 -12.52
C LEU A 46 -17.35 12.32 -11.76
N VAL A 47 -17.23 11.19 -12.45
CA VAL A 47 -16.77 9.94 -11.86
C VAL A 47 -15.52 9.49 -12.61
N SER A 48 -14.43 9.26 -11.88
CA SER A 48 -13.21 8.67 -12.44
C SER A 48 -13.50 7.24 -12.93
N GLY A 49 -13.21 6.98 -14.20
CA GLY A 49 -13.29 5.64 -14.79
C GLY A 49 -12.03 4.80 -14.58
N ASP A 50 -10.89 5.45 -14.34
CA ASP A 50 -9.58 4.80 -14.26
C ASP A 50 -9.46 3.92 -13.00
N PRO A 51 -8.57 2.91 -12.99
CA PRO A 51 -8.20 2.19 -11.78
C PRO A 51 -7.75 3.13 -10.66
N CYS A 52 -7.98 2.71 -9.41
CA CYS A 52 -7.48 3.42 -8.22
C CYS A 52 -7.03 2.39 -7.19
N TYR A 53 -5.72 2.35 -6.94
CA TYR A 53 -5.10 1.38 -6.05
C TYR A 53 -4.78 1.93 -4.66
N GLY A 54 -4.82 3.25 -4.49
CA GLY A 54 -4.38 3.91 -3.27
C GLY A 54 -4.38 5.43 -3.38
N ALA A 55 -4.10 6.09 -2.24
CA ALA A 55 -3.85 7.53 -2.19
C ALA A 55 -2.55 7.97 -2.91
N CYS A 56 -1.75 7.01 -3.42
CA CYS A 56 -0.61 7.27 -4.30
C CYS A 56 -1.01 7.60 -5.75
N ASP A 57 -2.30 7.46 -6.08
CA ASP A 57 -2.86 7.66 -7.41
C ASP A 57 -4.12 8.55 -7.38
N PRO A 58 -4.10 9.78 -6.82
CA PRO A 58 -5.24 10.66 -6.93
C PRO A 58 -5.47 11.05 -8.39
N ALA A 59 -6.73 11.05 -8.85
CA ALA A 59 -7.13 11.40 -10.21
C ALA A 59 -7.05 12.92 -10.47
N LEU A 60 -5.86 13.51 -10.32
CA LEU A 60 -5.62 14.95 -10.37
C LEU A 60 -6.06 15.59 -11.70
N ARG A 61 -5.94 14.86 -12.82
CA ARG A 61 -6.39 15.32 -14.14
C ARG A 61 -7.87 15.71 -14.17
N LEU A 62 -8.70 15.15 -13.27
CA LEU A 62 -10.12 15.53 -13.18
C LEU A 62 -10.34 16.91 -12.59
N LEU A 63 -9.37 17.48 -11.86
CA LEU A 63 -9.44 18.85 -11.33
C LEU A 63 -9.38 19.93 -12.43
N GLU A 64 -9.04 19.56 -13.67
CA GLU A 64 -9.23 20.45 -14.83
C GLU A 64 -10.73 20.67 -15.14
N TYR A 65 -11.58 19.73 -14.72
CA TYR A 65 -13.02 19.73 -14.99
C TYR A 65 -13.89 19.85 -13.74
N ALA A 66 -13.29 19.67 -12.55
CA ALA A 66 -13.94 19.71 -11.25
C ALA A 66 -13.23 20.70 -10.32
N ASP A 67 -13.97 21.26 -9.36
CA ASP A 67 -13.41 22.17 -8.36
C ASP A 67 -12.77 21.38 -7.20
N VAL A 68 -13.28 20.17 -6.92
CA VAL A 68 -12.73 19.27 -5.89
C VAL A 68 -12.77 17.80 -6.33
N LEU A 69 -11.83 17.02 -5.83
CA LEU A 69 -11.78 15.56 -5.96
C LEU A 69 -12.10 14.91 -4.60
N VAL A 70 -13.11 14.05 -4.55
CA VAL A 70 -13.38 13.19 -3.40
C VAL A 70 -12.76 11.82 -3.65
N HIS A 71 -11.72 11.49 -2.89
CA HIS A 71 -10.96 10.25 -2.98
C HIS A 71 -11.38 9.29 -1.86
N PHE A 72 -12.05 8.19 -2.21
CA PHE A 72 -12.63 7.26 -1.25
C PHE A 72 -11.67 6.13 -0.85
N GLY A 73 -11.87 5.60 0.36
CA GLY A 73 -11.28 4.35 0.83
C GLY A 73 -9.89 4.48 1.46
N HIS A 74 -9.13 5.50 1.09
CA HIS A 74 -7.75 5.68 1.56
C HIS A 74 -7.60 6.94 2.42
N SER A 75 -6.63 6.91 3.34
CA SER A 75 -6.18 8.09 4.08
C SER A 75 -5.32 8.98 3.18
N GLU A 76 -5.28 10.27 3.49
CA GLU A 76 -4.38 11.22 2.81
C GLU A 76 -2.92 10.73 2.85
N MET A 77 -2.26 10.83 1.69
CA MET A 77 -0.84 10.53 1.49
C MET A 77 -0.17 11.68 0.75
N ILE A 78 -0.86 12.23 -0.25
CA ILE A 78 -0.43 13.39 -1.01
C ILE A 78 -1.33 14.55 -0.59
N SER A 79 -0.72 15.61 -0.05
CA SER A 79 -1.47 16.79 0.35
C SER A 79 -1.78 17.66 -0.86
N HIS A 80 -3.05 17.96 -1.05
CA HIS A 80 -3.53 18.81 -2.13
C HIS A 80 -4.78 19.56 -1.66
N PRO A 81 -4.85 20.89 -1.83
CA PRO A 81 -5.94 21.72 -1.30
C PRO A 81 -7.31 21.28 -1.81
N ASP A 82 -7.37 20.85 -3.08
CA ASP A 82 -8.64 20.51 -3.75
C ASP A 82 -9.03 19.03 -3.64
N ILE A 83 -8.35 18.26 -2.78
CA ILE A 83 -8.71 16.86 -2.52
C ILE A 83 -9.39 16.74 -1.15
N ILE A 84 -10.45 15.94 -1.13
CA ILE A 84 -11.14 15.49 0.07
C ILE A 84 -10.92 13.98 0.15
N PHE A 85 -10.15 13.54 1.15
CA PHE A 85 -9.99 12.11 1.43
C PHE A 85 -11.13 11.61 2.33
N GLU A 86 -11.81 10.56 1.87
CA GLU A 86 -12.88 9.85 2.59
C GLU A 86 -12.42 8.42 2.93
N PRO A 87 -11.59 8.23 3.97
CA PRO A 87 -11.12 6.90 4.35
C PRO A 87 -12.30 6.00 4.74
N LEU A 88 -12.19 4.71 4.44
CA LEU A 88 -13.19 3.72 4.84
C LEU A 88 -12.73 3.01 6.10
N PHE A 89 -13.47 3.22 7.19
CA PHE A 89 -13.27 2.52 8.46
C PHE A 89 -14.23 1.35 8.62
N MET A 90 -13.73 0.28 9.24
CA MET A 90 -14.46 -0.98 9.48
C MET A 90 -14.27 -1.46 10.91
N ASP A 91 -15.37 -1.49 11.67
CA ASP A 91 -15.41 -2.02 13.02
C ASP A 91 -15.33 -3.55 13.03
N PHE A 92 -14.76 -4.08 14.11
CA PHE A 92 -14.81 -5.50 14.47
C PHE A 92 -14.94 -5.63 15.99
N ASP A 93 -15.32 -6.82 16.48
CA ASP A 93 -15.38 -7.08 17.93
C ASP A 93 -13.95 -7.31 18.49
N PRO A 94 -13.43 -6.47 19.40
CA PRO A 94 -12.12 -6.65 20.00
C PRO A 94 -11.90 -8.01 20.68
N ASN A 95 -12.97 -8.73 21.06
CA ASN A 95 -12.85 -10.08 21.60
C ASN A 95 -12.12 -11.05 20.66
N ILE A 96 -12.11 -10.79 19.35
CA ILE A 96 -11.38 -11.60 18.38
C ILE A 96 -9.86 -11.65 18.65
N LEU A 97 -9.32 -10.64 19.34
CA LEU A 97 -7.91 -10.57 19.74
C LEU A 97 -7.50 -11.74 20.64
N GLU A 98 -8.45 -12.39 21.33
CA GLU A 98 -8.22 -13.62 22.11
C GLU A 98 -7.50 -14.69 21.29
N LYS A 99 -7.79 -14.77 19.98
CA LYS A 99 -7.19 -15.75 19.07
C LYS A 99 -5.69 -15.56 18.88
N ALA A 100 -5.19 -14.34 19.02
CA ALA A 100 -3.76 -14.05 18.89
C ALA A 100 -2.99 -14.29 20.20
N LEU A 101 -3.64 -14.20 21.37
CA LEU A 101 -2.96 -14.27 22.68
C LEU A 101 -2.07 -15.51 22.88
N PRO A 102 -2.49 -16.74 22.50
CA PRO A 102 -1.65 -17.93 22.66
C PRO A 102 -0.37 -17.91 21.82
N LEU A 103 -0.32 -17.06 20.79
CA LEU A 103 0.81 -16.95 19.88
C LEU A 103 1.80 -15.86 20.31
N LEU A 104 1.39 -14.91 21.13
CA LEU A 104 2.24 -13.82 21.62
C LEU A 104 3.20 -14.34 22.71
N ARG A 105 4.46 -13.94 22.61
CA ARG A 105 5.53 -14.35 23.54
C ARG A 105 5.97 -13.20 24.43
N GLU A 106 5.84 -11.97 23.95
CA GLU A 106 6.26 -10.77 24.66
C GLU A 106 5.09 -10.12 25.40
N ARG A 107 5.43 -9.38 26.48
CA ARG A 107 4.45 -8.56 27.23
C ARG A 107 4.36 -7.13 26.74
N LYS A 108 5.25 -6.72 25.85
CA LYS A 108 5.27 -5.42 25.20
C LYS A 108 5.46 -5.64 23.71
N ILE A 109 4.45 -5.32 22.93
CA ILE A 109 4.42 -5.61 21.49
C ILE A 109 4.11 -4.35 20.68
N GLY A 110 4.57 -4.34 19.43
CA GLY A 110 4.09 -3.40 18.44
C GLY A 110 2.73 -3.82 17.91
N VAL A 111 1.87 -2.86 17.59
CA VAL A 111 0.61 -3.14 16.90
C VAL A 111 0.53 -2.31 15.63
N VAL A 112 0.26 -2.98 14.52
CA VAL A 112 0.09 -2.35 13.21
C VAL A 112 -1.15 -2.85 12.49
N THR A 113 -1.68 -2.02 11.59
CA THR A 113 -2.86 -2.34 10.80
C THR A 113 -2.90 -1.50 9.51
N THR A 114 -3.93 -1.69 8.69
CA THR A 114 -4.22 -0.85 7.53
C THR A 114 -5.25 0.22 7.89
N VAL A 115 -5.42 1.22 7.01
CA VAL A 115 -6.37 2.35 7.21
C VAL A 115 -7.77 1.91 7.62
N GLN A 116 -8.22 0.71 7.25
CA GLN A 116 -9.56 0.22 7.57
C GLN A 116 -9.81 0.01 9.07
N HIS A 117 -8.76 -0.17 9.86
CA HIS A 117 -8.87 -0.51 11.27
C HIS A 117 -8.07 0.39 12.21
N VAL A 118 -7.41 1.44 11.69
CA VAL A 118 -6.62 2.38 12.53
C VAL A 118 -7.46 3.03 13.64
N HIS A 119 -8.76 3.26 13.38
CA HIS A 119 -9.71 3.81 14.36
C HIS A 119 -10.03 2.83 15.51
N MET A 120 -9.69 1.55 15.37
CA MET A 120 -9.84 0.54 16.42
C MET A 120 -8.65 0.51 17.40
N GLY A 121 -7.63 1.36 17.20
CA GLY A 121 -6.39 1.35 17.98
C GLY A 121 -6.59 1.42 19.50
N GLU A 122 -7.47 2.30 19.99
CA GLU A 122 -7.79 2.40 21.43
C GLU A 122 -8.45 1.12 21.95
N LYS A 123 -9.44 0.58 21.24
CA LYS A 123 -10.11 -0.67 21.63
C LYS A 123 -9.17 -1.86 21.63
N ILE A 124 -8.22 -1.91 20.68
CA ILE A 124 -7.18 -2.95 20.64
C ILE A 124 -6.25 -2.82 21.85
N ARG A 125 -5.82 -1.59 22.15
CA ARG A 125 -4.97 -1.29 23.30
C ARG A 125 -5.62 -1.72 24.61
N ASP A 126 -6.83 -1.25 24.89
CA ASP A 126 -7.56 -1.56 26.12
C ASP A 126 -7.76 -3.07 26.30
N TYR A 127 -8.07 -3.76 25.19
CA TYR A 127 -8.20 -5.21 25.21
C TYR A 127 -6.88 -5.89 25.59
N LEU A 128 -5.76 -5.56 24.92
CA LEU A 128 -4.46 -6.18 25.20
C LEU A 128 -3.93 -5.84 26.60
N GLU A 129 -4.05 -4.59 27.02
CA GLU A 129 -3.57 -4.11 28.32
C GLU A 129 -4.32 -4.78 29.49
N SER A 130 -5.62 -4.99 29.34
CA SER A 130 -6.41 -5.74 30.36
C SER A 130 -6.03 -7.22 30.46
N ARG A 131 -5.22 -7.76 29.53
CA ARG A 131 -4.59 -9.09 29.61
C ARG A 131 -3.08 -9.02 29.93
N GLY A 132 -2.61 -7.85 30.36
CA GLY A 132 -1.22 -7.62 30.77
C GLY A 132 -0.24 -7.56 29.60
N ILE A 133 -0.69 -7.09 28.42
CA ILE A 133 0.16 -6.88 27.23
C ILE A 133 0.14 -5.39 26.89
N GLU A 134 1.29 -4.73 26.99
CA GLU A 134 1.47 -3.33 26.56
C GLU A 134 1.49 -3.27 25.03
N ALA A 135 0.55 -2.52 24.45
CA ALA A 135 0.40 -2.35 23.01
C ALA A 135 0.96 -1.00 22.54
N VAL A 136 2.05 -1.03 21.77
CA VAL A 136 2.72 0.17 21.26
C VAL A 136 2.32 0.44 19.82
N PHE A 137 1.80 1.65 19.57
CA PHE A 137 1.50 2.17 18.24
C PHE A 137 2.48 3.30 17.92
N GLN A 138 3.28 3.14 16.88
CA GLN A 138 4.32 4.08 16.48
C GLN A 138 3.84 4.96 15.32
N GLU A 139 4.19 6.24 15.33
CA GLU A 139 3.99 7.13 14.19
C GLU A 139 4.83 6.67 13.00
N GLY A 140 4.26 6.70 11.80
CA GLY A 140 5.02 6.38 10.59
C GLY A 140 5.62 7.61 9.91
N GLY A 141 6.23 7.37 8.74
CA GLY A 141 6.80 8.41 7.89
C GLY A 141 5.73 9.16 7.09
N SER A 142 6.18 10.00 6.15
CA SER A 142 5.38 10.92 5.34
C SER A 142 4.19 10.30 4.61
N ARG A 143 4.25 9.00 4.28
CA ARG A 143 3.22 8.32 3.49
C ARG A 143 2.03 7.79 4.27
N VAL A 144 2.13 7.70 5.59
CA VAL A 144 1.07 7.18 6.44
C VAL A 144 0.55 8.25 7.37
N ARG A 145 -0.75 8.21 7.65
CA ARG A 145 -1.43 9.28 8.38
C ARG A 145 -1.63 8.97 9.86
N TYR A 146 -1.73 7.69 10.21
CA TYR A 146 -2.14 7.28 11.55
C TYR A 146 -1.06 6.43 12.23
N PRO A 147 -0.93 6.51 13.57
CA PRO A 147 -0.10 5.59 14.35
C PRO A 147 -0.44 4.13 14.06
N GLY A 148 0.60 3.31 13.90
CA GLY A 148 0.45 1.89 13.59
C GLY A 148 -0.09 1.59 12.17
N GLN A 149 -0.30 2.61 11.32
CA GLN A 149 -0.71 2.38 9.94
C GLN A 149 0.48 1.90 9.10
N VAL A 150 0.31 0.75 8.44
CA VAL A 150 1.23 0.28 7.40
C VAL A 150 0.56 0.29 6.03
N LEU A 151 1.38 0.38 4.99
CA LEU A 151 0.98 0.28 3.59
C LEU A 151 1.80 -0.82 2.91
N GLY A 152 1.38 -1.22 1.72
CA GLY A 152 2.16 -2.16 0.92
C GLY A 152 3.51 -1.60 0.41
N CYS A 153 3.78 -0.32 0.64
CA CYS A 153 5.02 0.36 0.25
C CYS A 153 5.69 1.11 1.40
N SER A 154 5.16 1.01 2.63
CA SER A 154 5.74 1.71 3.78
C SER A 154 5.44 0.95 5.07
N PHE A 155 6.50 0.50 5.73
CA PHE A 155 6.46 -0.23 6.99
C PHE A 155 7.06 0.60 8.14
N SER A 156 7.22 1.92 7.95
CA SER A 156 7.82 2.82 8.93
C SER A 156 7.16 2.76 10.32
N ALA A 157 5.83 2.63 10.38
CA ALA A 157 5.09 2.53 11.64
C ALA A 157 5.32 1.20 12.39
N ALA A 158 5.95 0.21 11.75
CA ALA A 158 6.34 -1.03 12.39
C ALA A 158 7.77 -1.01 12.96
N ARG A 159 8.58 0.00 12.61
CA ARG A 159 9.96 0.17 13.12
C ARG A 159 9.94 0.80 14.52
N ILE A 160 9.51 0.02 15.50
CA ILE A 160 9.34 0.47 16.89
C ILE A 160 10.61 0.15 17.70
N PRO A 161 11.33 1.14 18.25
CA PRO A 161 12.54 0.89 19.02
C PRO A 161 12.32 -0.03 20.22
N GLY A 162 13.14 -1.08 20.34
CA GLY A 162 13.09 -2.01 21.46
C GLY A 162 11.96 -3.04 21.41
N ILE A 163 11.18 -3.09 20.32
CA ILE A 163 10.13 -4.10 20.11
C ILE A 163 10.66 -5.21 19.19
N SER A 164 10.56 -6.46 19.66
CA SER A 164 10.93 -7.67 18.93
C SER A 164 9.74 -8.46 18.39
N GLU A 165 8.51 -8.11 18.81
CA GLU A 165 7.27 -8.81 18.44
C GLU A 165 6.17 -7.80 18.04
N VAL A 166 5.53 -8.05 16.90
CA VAL A 166 4.49 -7.18 16.33
C VAL A 166 3.23 -7.99 16.04
N LEU A 167 2.08 -7.46 16.45
CA LEU A 167 0.76 -7.93 16.04
C LEU A 167 0.26 -7.08 14.86
N TYR A 168 0.08 -7.71 13.71
CA TYR A 168 -0.69 -7.16 12.61
C TYR A 168 -2.15 -7.56 12.73
N VAL A 169 -3.06 -6.58 12.75
CA VAL A 169 -4.50 -6.82 12.71
C VAL A 169 -5.03 -6.41 11.34
N GLY A 170 -5.56 -7.36 10.58
CA GLY A 170 -6.11 -7.09 9.26
C GLY A 170 -6.13 -8.32 8.37
N THR A 171 -6.67 -8.17 7.17
CA THR A 171 -6.75 -9.26 6.20
C THR A 171 -5.47 -9.36 5.36
N GLY A 172 -5.32 -10.50 4.69
CA GLY A 172 -4.23 -10.75 3.74
C GLY A 172 -2.88 -11.08 4.40
N VAL A 173 -1.91 -11.43 3.55
CA VAL A 173 -0.58 -11.90 3.99
C VAL A 173 0.55 -10.94 3.64
N PHE A 174 0.33 -10.00 2.72
CA PHE A 174 1.37 -9.12 2.20
C PHE A 174 1.93 -8.16 3.27
N HIS A 175 1.06 -7.42 3.96
CA HIS A 175 1.49 -6.45 4.97
C HIS A 175 2.29 -7.08 6.12
N PRO A 176 1.83 -8.15 6.80
CA PRO A 176 2.60 -8.71 7.91
C PRO A 176 3.91 -9.36 7.46
N LEU A 177 3.95 -9.91 6.23
CA LEU A 177 5.19 -10.36 5.60
C LEU A 177 6.17 -9.21 5.40
N GLY A 178 5.70 -8.08 4.86
CA GLY A 178 6.52 -6.90 4.66
C GLY A 178 7.02 -6.31 5.97
N VAL A 179 6.19 -6.31 7.02
CA VAL A 179 6.60 -5.93 8.38
C VAL A 179 7.75 -6.82 8.87
N GLN A 180 7.63 -8.14 8.74
CA GLN A 180 8.69 -9.06 9.16
C GLN A 180 10.00 -8.79 8.42
N LEU A 181 9.94 -8.60 7.10
CA LEU A 181 11.12 -8.31 6.27
C LEU A 181 11.74 -6.94 6.56
N ALA A 182 10.92 -5.92 6.83
CA ALA A 182 11.38 -4.55 7.06
C ALA A 182 11.97 -4.32 8.45
N THR A 183 11.55 -5.11 9.44
CA THR A 183 11.88 -4.91 10.86
C THR A 183 12.73 -6.02 11.46
N GLY A 184 12.70 -7.22 10.87
CA GLY A 184 13.26 -8.43 11.48
C GLY A 184 12.49 -8.93 12.71
N ALA A 185 11.40 -8.26 13.11
CA ALA A 185 10.59 -8.65 14.26
C ALA A 185 9.80 -9.93 13.99
N ARG A 186 9.46 -10.64 15.06
CA ARG A 186 8.46 -11.71 15.01
C ARG A 186 7.08 -11.08 14.75
N VAL A 187 6.34 -11.59 13.77
CA VAL A 187 5.04 -11.02 13.41
C VAL A 187 3.94 -12.07 13.59
N ILE A 188 2.91 -11.72 14.38
CA ILE A 188 1.64 -12.44 14.42
C ILE A 188 0.64 -11.67 13.56
N ALA A 189 0.03 -12.35 12.59
CA ALA A 189 -1.08 -11.80 11.81
C ALA A 189 -2.41 -12.35 12.34
N LEU A 190 -3.37 -11.46 12.57
CA LEU A 190 -4.74 -11.79 12.95
C LEU A 190 -5.72 -11.17 11.96
N ASP A 191 -6.53 -12.03 11.33
CA ASP A 191 -7.69 -11.59 10.57
C ASP A 191 -8.87 -11.29 11.52
N PRO A 192 -9.32 -10.02 11.64
CA PRO A 192 -10.33 -9.63 12.63
C PRO A 192 -11.75 -10.11 12.29
N TYR A 193 -11.97 -10.70 11.11
CA TYR A 193 -13.27 -11.19 10.67
C TYR A 193 -13.39 -12.71 10.77
N THR A 194 -12.30 -13.43 10.49
CA THR A 194 -12.28 -14.90 10.54
C THR A 194 -11.71 -15.44 11.86
N GLY A 195 -10.91 -14.64 12.56
CA GLY A 195 -10.16 -15.08 13.75
C GLY A 195 -8.96 -15.97 13.42
N ASP A 196 -8.58 -16.10 12.15
CA ASP A 196 -7.35 -16.77 11.76
C ASP A 196 -6.15 -15.99 12.30
N ALA A 197 -5.41 -16.62 13.22
CA ALA A 197 -4.24 -16.07 13.86
C ALA A 197 -3.03 -16.97 13.58
N ARG A 198 -1.94 -16.40 13.08
CA ARG A 198 -0.74 -17.16 12.72
C ARG A 198 0.54 -16.35 12.85
N GLU A 199 1.62 -17.04 13.13
CA GLU A 199 2.98 -16.50 12.98
C GLU A 199 3.33 -16.43 11.49
N VAL A 200 3.91 -15.31 11.07
CA VAL A 200 4.32 -15.09 9.69
C VAL A 200 5.72 -15.65 9.44
N ASP A 201 5.90 -16.31 8.30
CA ASP A 201 7.19 -16.85 7.84
C ASP A 201 7.52 -16.34 6.42
N ALA A 202 8.47 -15.42 6.35
CA ALA A 202 9.00 -14.87 5.11
C ALA A 202 9.90 -15.83 4.33
N GLY A 203 10.30 -16.97 4.89
CA GLY A 203 11.22 -17.90 4.27
C GLY A 203 10.72 -18.45 2.93
N ARG A 204 9.42 -18.77 2.83
CA ARG A 204 8.82 -19.17 1.54
C ARG A 204 8.89 -18.05 0.51
N PHE A 205 8.58 -16.82 0.92
CA PHE A 205 8.62 -15.66 0.04
C PHE A 205 10.04 -15.41 -0.47
N LEU A 206 11.04 -15.37 0.41
CA LEU A 206 12.44 -15.18 0.04
C LEU A 206 12.95 -16.26 -0.93
N ARG A 207 12.57 -17.53 -0.75
CA ARG A 207 12.93 -18.59 -1.72
C ARG A 207 12.34 -18.33 -3.11
N ILE A 208 11.10 -17.85 -3.19
CA ILE A 208 10.46 -17.49 -4.46
C ILE A 208 11.20 -16.30 -5.09
N ARG A 209 11.55 -15.27 -4.29
CA ARG A 209 12.30 -14.11 -4.77
C ARG A 209 13.68 -14.49 -5.28
N HIS A 210 14.43 -15.32 -4.56
CA HIS A 210 15.73 -15.83 -4.98
C HIS A 210 15.63 -16.56 -6.34
N ALA A 211 14.67 -17.46 -6.50
CA ALA A 211 14.45 -18.15 -7.77
C ALA A 211 14.10 -17.19 -8.93
N LEU A 212 13.39 -16.09 -8.63
CA LEU A 212 13.07 -15.07 -9.61
C LEU A 212 14.31 -14.25 -10.01
N ILE A 213 15.16 -13.88 -9.05
CA ILE A 213 16.45 -13.22 -9.30
C ILE A 213 17.34 -14.09 -10.19
N GLU A 214 17.46 -15.39 -9.88
CA GLU A 214 18.20 -16.36 -10.70
C GLU A 214 17.71 -16.44 -12.15
N LYS A 215 16.40 -16.33 -12.35
CA LYS A 215 15.81 -16.25 -13.70
C LYS A 215 16.12 -14.92 -14.36
N ALA A 216 16.03 -13.81 -13.61
CA ALA A 216 16.28 -12.46 -14.10
C ALA A 216 17.76 -12.20 -14.42
N MET A 217 18.72 -12.86 -13.77
CA MET A 217 20.16 -12.79 -14.11
C MET A 217 20.47 -13.27 -15.54
N LYS A 218 19.58 -14.07 -16.13
CA LYS A 218 19.72 -14.58 -17.51
C LYS A 218 19.07 -13.66 -18.55
N ALA A 219 18.48 -12.54 -18.12
CA ALA A 219 17.82 -11.60 -19.02
C ALA A 219 18.84 -10.90 -19.92
N LYS A 220 18.45 -10.67 -21.18
CA LYS A 220 19.30 -9.98 -22.16
C LYS A 220 19.16 -8.47 -22.11
N ASN A 221 18.12 -7.94 -21.49
CA ASN A 221 17.86 -6.52 -21.32
C ASN A 221 16.83 -6.33 -20.21
N TYR A 222 16.85 -5.16 -19.59
CA TYR A 222 15.98 -4.81 -18.46
C TYR A 222 15.20 -3.54 -18.78
N GLY A 223 13.87 -3.63 -18.73
CA GLY A 223 13.01 -2.44 -18.75
C GLY A 223 12.82 -1.91 -17.33
N ILE A 224 13.36 -0.73 -17.03
CA ILE A 224 13.24 -0.08 -15.72
C ILE A 224 12.00 0.80 -15.72
N ILE A 225 10.92 0.27 -15.15
CA ILE A 225 9.59 0.86 -15.17
C ILE A 225 9.54 2.06 -14.24
N VAL A 226 9.06 3.20 -14.74
CA VAL A 226 8.69 4.39 -13.97
C VAL A 226 7.21 4.66 -14.19
N SER A 227 6.41 4.55 -13.13
CA SER A 227 5.02 5.01 -13.18
C SER A 227 4.96 6.53 -13.09
N LEU A 228 4.12 7.15 -13.91
CA LEU A 228 3.84 8.58 -13.88
C LEU A 228 2.85 8.98 -12.79
N LYS A 229 2.22 8.01 -12.11
CA LYS A 229 1.35 8.26 -10.95
C LYS A 229 2.15 8.98 -9.85
N GLN A 230 1.61 10.08 -9.36
CA GLN A 230 2.33 11.02 -8.51
C GLN A 230 2.98 10.36 -7.28
N GLY A 231 2.27 9.47 -6.59
CA GLY A 231 2.79 8.79 -5.41
C GLY A 231 3.67 7.57 -5.71
N GLN A 232 3.91 7.23 -6.98
CA GLN A 232 4.71 6.08 -7.41
C GLN A 232 5.91 6.47 -8.28
N ASN A 233 5.99 7.73 -8.72
CA ASN A 233 7.05 8.19 -9.59
C ASN A 233 8.40 8.25 -8.86
N ARG A 234 9.26 7.27 -9.14
CA ARG A 234 10.63 7.18 -8.63
C ARG A 234 11.68 7.37 -9.72
N TYR A 235 11.49 8.35 -10.61
CA TYR A 235 12.40 8.61 -11.73
C TYR A 235 13.88 8.75 -11.31
N GLY A 236 14.17 9.42 -10.19
CA GLY A 236 15.54 9.55 -9.67
C GLY A 236 16.16 8.20 -9.32
N LEU A 237 15.41 7.29 -8.70
CA LEU A 237 15.84 5.92 -8.43
C LEU A 237 16.05 5.16 -9.74
N ALA A 238 15.11 5.24 -10.67
CA ALA A 238 15.21 4.56 -11.96
C ALA A 238 16.45 4.99 -12.76
N ARG A 239 16.79 6.28 -12.75
CA ARG A 239 18.04 6.80 -13.36
C ARG A 239 19.29 6.26 -12.69
N ARG A 240 19.29 6.13 -11.36
CA ARG A 240 20.39 5.46 -10.66
C ARG A 240 20.51 4.00 -11.10
N LEU A 241 19.41 3.26 -11.12
CA LEU A 241 19.41 1.85 -11.54
C LEU A 241 19.87 1.68 -13.00
N GLU A 242 19.41 2.53 -13.91
CA GLU A 242 19.86 2.56 -15.31
C GLU A 242 21.39 2.67 -15.40
N SER A 243 22.01 3.50 -14.56
CA SER A 243 23.47 3.66 -14.55
C SER A 243 24.27 2.45 -14.06
N LEU A 244 23.62 1.41 -13.50
CA LEU A 244 24.29 0.21 -13.01
C LEU A 244 24.62 -0.79 -14.13
N SER A 245 24.01 -0.67 -15.30
CA SER A 245 24.22 -1.59 -16.42
C SER A 245 23.82 -0.97 -17.76
N ASP A 246 24.65 -1.17 -18.79
CA ASP A 246 24.34 -0.79 -20.17
C ASP A 246 23.14 -1.56 -20.78
N MET A 247 22.64 -2.58 -20.07
CA MET A 247 21.49 -3.39 -20.49
C MET A 247 20.16 -2.88 -19.91
N GLY A 248 20.18 -1.84 -19.08
CA GLY A 248 19.00 -1.22 -18.47
C GLY A 248 18.46 -0.05 -19.30
N PHE A 249 17.14 0.00 -19.48
CA PHE A 249 16.46 1.04 -20.26
C PHE A 249 15.26 1.58 -19.50
N LEU A 250 15.11 2.90 -19.39
CA LEU A 250 13.93 3.50 -18.76
C LEU A 250 12.67 3.24 -19.59
N VAL A 251 11.61 2.80 -18.92
CA VAL A 251 10.27 2.59 -19.49
C VAL A 251 9.29 3.44 -18.69
N MET A 252 8.74 4.48 -19.30
CA MET A 252 7.79 5.38 -18.64
C MET A 252 6.35 5.01 -19.01
N THR A 253 5.48 4.86 -18.01
CA THR A 253 4.07 4.54 -18.22
C THR A 253 3.19 5.17 -17.14
N GLU A 254 1.92 5.43 -17.42
CA GLU A 254 0.95 5.80 -16.37
C GLU A 254 0.60 4.56 -15.54
N GLU A 255 0.08 3.53 -16.21
CA GLU A 255 -0.34 2.25 -15.63
C GLU A 255 0.67 1.15 -15.97
N VAL A 256 1.02 0.31 -15.00
CA VAL A 256 1.93 -0.81 -15.24
C VAL A 256 1.11 -2.02 -15.66
N ASP A 257 0.82 -2.09 -16.95
CA ASP A 257 -0.03 -3.12 -17.54
C ASP A 257 0.78 -4.31 -18.10
N PRO A 258 0.45 -5.57 -17.72
CA PRO A 258 1.17 -6.75 -18.21
C PRO A 258 1.16 -6.94 -19.73
N ASP A 259 0.08 -6.57 -20.43
CA ASP A 259 -0.04 -6.75 -21.87
C ASP A 259 0.82 -5.71 -22.61
N GLU A 260 0.86 -4.47 -22.11
CA GLU A 260 1.77 -3.44 -22.64
C GLU A 260 3.25 -3.82 -22.41
N LEU A 261 3.58 -4.36 -21.23
CA LEU A 261 4.92 -4.88 -20.97
C LEU A 261 5.26 -6.09 -21.85
N LEU A 262 4.30 -6.93 -22.21
CA LEU A 262 4.54 -8.00 -23.18
C LEU A 262 4.90 -7.43 -24.56
N ASN A 263 4.16 -6.41 -25.02
CA ASN A 263 4.36 -5.78 -26.32
C ASN A 263 5.73 -5.09 -26.45
N LEU A 264 6.25 -4.52 -25.36
CA LEU A 264 7.57 -3.90 -25.32
C LEU A 264 8.73 -4.90 -25.42
N GLY A 265 8.51 -6.17 -25.04
CA GLY A 265 9.44 -7.27 -25.35
C GLY A 265 10.76 -7.31 -24.56
N PHE A 266 10.88 -6.60 -23.43
CA PHE A 266 12.05 -6.77 -22.55
C PHE A 266 12.07 -8.16 -21.90
N SER A 267 13.28 -8.69 -21.67
CA SER A 267 13.48 -10.03 -21.09
C SER A 267 13.21 -10.08 -19.58
N CYS A 268 13.26 -8.92 -18.92
CA CYS A 268 12.95 -8.71 -17.51
C CYS A 268 12.58 -7.25 -17.31
N TYR A 269 11.76 -6.96 -16.31
CA TYR A 269 11.47 -5.61 -15.87
C TYR A 269 11.93 -5.36 -14.44
N VAL A 270 12.43 -4.15 -14.19
CA VAL A 270 12.74 -3.63 -12.86
C VAL A 270 11.66 -2.62 -12.50
N ASN A 271 10.88 -2.92 -11.47
CA ASN A 271 9.73 -2.13 -11.08
C ASN A 271 10.13 -1.01 -10.11
N THR A 272 10.17 0.24 -10.57
CA THR A 272 10.29 1.42 -9.69
C THR A 272 8.94 2.10 -9.42
N ALA A 273 7.81 1.48 -9.78
CA ALA A 273 6.46 1.95 -9.45
C ALA A 273 6.00 1.40 -8.08
N CYS A 274 4.72 1.00 -7.95
CA CYS A 274 4.19 0.33 -6.76
C CYS A 274 4.95 -0.98 -6.44
N PRO A 275 5.57 -1.12 -5.25
CA PRO A 275 6.32 -2.34 -4.86
C PRO A 275 5.51 -3.63 -4.98
N ARG A 276 4.20 -3.57 -4.70
CA ARG A 276 3.31 -4.74 -4.75
C ARG A 276 3.24 -5.40 -6.12
N LEU A 277 3.47 -4.67 -7.21
CA LEU A 277 3.41 -5.24 -8.57
C LEU A 277 4.45 -6.34 -8.76
N ALA A 278 5.68 -6.12 -8.29
CA ALA A 278 6.75 -7.11 -8.39
C ALA A 278 6.53 -8.32 -7.47
N TYR A 279 5.71 -8.18 -6.42
CA TYR A 279 5.51 -9.20 -5.39
C TYR A 279 4.21 -9.99 -5.57
N ASP A 280 3.06 -9.31 -5.50
CA ASP A 280 1.74 -9.94 -5.54
C ASP A 280 1.33 -10.29 -6.98
N ASP A 281 1.70 -9.45 -7.94
CA ASP A 281 1.23 -9.55 -9.33
C ASP A 281 2.22 -10.28 -10.24
N GLN A 282 3.32 -10.81 -9.70
CA GLN A 282 4.38 -11.48 -10.48
C GLN A 282 3.84 -12.58 -11.41
N SER A 283 2.78 -13.28 -11.02
CA SER A 283 2.17 -14.35 -11.85
C SER A 283 1.41 -13.83 -13.06
N ARG A 284 1.04 -12.54 -13.08
CA ARG A 284 0.34 -11.88 -14.18
C ARG A 284 1.29 -11.38 -15.27
N PHE A 285 2.56 -11.16 -14.92
CA PHE A 285 3.53 -10.61 -15.85
C PHE A 285 4.14 -11.69 -16.76
N PRO A 286 4.44 -11.34 -18.04
CA PRO A 286 4.94 -12.30 -19.02
C PRO A 286 6.38 -12.76 -18.75
N VAL A 287 7.14 -11.92 -18.03
CA VAL A 287 8.56 -12.11 -17.71
C VAL A 287 8.80 -11.75 -16.23
N PRO A 288 9.98 -12.06 -15.65
CA PRO A 288 10.29 -11.63 -14.29
C PRO A 288 10.15 -10.11 -14.12
N VAL A 289 9.44 -9.70 -13.07
CA VAL A 289 9.36 -8.31 -12.61
C VAL A 289 9.99 -8.25 -11.22
N ILE A 290 11.17 -7.64 -11.16
CA ILE A 290 11.99 -7.58 -9.96
C ILE A 290 11.96 -6.17 -9.37
N THR A 291 12.35 -6.05 -8.11
CA THR A 291 12.40 -4.76 -7.41
C THR A 291 13.73 -4.04 -7.62
N PRO A 292 13.86 -2.76 -7.21
CA PRO A 292 15.13 -2.05 -7.19
C PRO A 292 16.21 -2.82 -6.42
N THR A 293 15.89 -3.29 -5.21
CA THR A 293 16.80 -4.07 -4.36
C THR A 293 17.28 -5.34 -5.04
N GLU A 294 16.38 -6.04 -5.73
CA GLU A 294 16.71 -7.27 -6.44
C GLU A 294 17.58 -7.01 -7.67
N TYR A 295 17.34 -5.90 -8.37
CA TYR A 295 18.20 -5.48 -9.48
C TYR A 295 19.59 -5.07 -9.00
N GLU A 296 19.71 -4.41 -7.85
CA GLU A 296 21.01 -4.14 -7.22
C GLU A 296 21.80 -5.43 -6.92
N ILE A 297 21.11 -6.50 -6.51
CA ILE A 297 21.73 -7.82 -6.31
C ILE A 297 22.25 -8.37 -7.64
N ILE A 298 21.46 -8.30 -8.70
CA ILE A 298 21.87 -8.73 -10.05
C ILE A 298 23.09 -7.94 -10.55
N CYS A 299 23.11 -6.62 -10.31
CA CYS A 299 24.22 -5.75 -10.70
C CYS A 299 25.43 -5.83 -9.76
N GLY A 300 25.40 -6.66 -8.70
CA GLY A 300 26.50 -6.82 -7.75
C GLY A 300 26.73 -5.64 -6.81
N VAL A 301 25.76 -4.73 -6.69
CA VAL A 301 25.79 -3.57 -5.78
C VAL A 301 25.36 -3.95 -4.36
N ARG A 302 24.54 -5.00 -4.24
CA ARG A 302 23.99 -5.49 -2.98
C ARG A 302 24.18 -7.00 -2.86
N SER A 303 24.44 -7.49 -1.65
CA SER A 303 24.46 -8.93 -1.37
C SER A 303 23.06 -9.47 -1.10
N TRP A 304 22.84 -10.77 -1.35
CA TRP A 304 21.57 -11.42 -0.98
C TRP A 304 21.28 -11.37 0.52
N ASP A 305 22.32 -11.44 1.35
CA ASP A 305 22.18 -11.40 2.81
C ASP A 305 21.65 -10.04 3.31
N ASP A 306 21.80 -8.99 2.48
CA ASP A 306 21.27 -7.64 2.71
C ASP A 306 19.93 -7.40 2.00
N TYR A 307 19.17 -8.46 1.70
CA TYR A 307 17.86 -8.34 1.05
C TYR A 307 16.92 -7.45 1.87
N GLN A 308 16.28 -6.51 1.19
CA GLN A 308 15.29 -5.59 1.75
C GLN A 308 14.03 -5.58 0.88
N ILE A 309 12.88 -5.56 1.54
CA ILE A 309 11.62 -5.31 0.84
C ILE A 309 11.61 -3.89 0.29
N ASP A 310 11.08 -3.72 -0.92
CA ASP A 310 10.99 -2.42 -1.58
C ASP A 310 9.96 -1.52 -0.90
N GLU A 311 10.37 -0.30 -0.58
CA GLU A 311 9.56 0.73 0.09
C GLU A 311 9.63 2.05 -0.69
N ILE A 312 8.68 2.93 -0.40
CA ILE A 312 8.65 4.31 -0.85
C ILE A 312 8.54 5.17 0.40
N ASP A 313 9.43 6.14 0.55
CA ASP A 313 9.41 7.14 1.62
C ASP A 313 8.74 8.45 1.16
#